data_AF-A0A951BZD5-F1
#
_entry.id   AF-A0A951BZD5-F1
#
_cell.length_a   1.000
_cell.length_b   1.000
_cell.length_c   1.000
_cell.angle_alpha   90.00
_cell.angle_beta   90.00
_cell.angle_gamma   90.00
#
_symmetry.space_group_name_H-M   'P 1'
#
loop_
_entity.id
_entity.type
_entity.pdbx_description
1 polymer ?
#
loop_
_entity_poly.entity_id
_entity_poly.type
_entity_poly.pdbx_seq_one_letter_code
_entity_poly.pdbx_strand_id
1 'polypeptide(L)'
;MIAEAVHEIRGRSDVQPAVGVVLGSGLGAFAEELADHVAIPYVEIPGWPGSTAVGHAGKLILGRLSNLPVAVMAGRAHLYEGYTPAQVTYGVRVLGALGVRSMVFTNAAGGINLALERGGLALISDHIN
;
A
#
# COMPACT_ATOMS: atom_id res chain seq x y z
N MET A 1 15.19 -9.36 8.01
CA MET A 1 14.42 -8.23 7.45
C MET A 1 13.08 -8.67 6.85
N ILE A 2 12.96 -9.11 5.57
CA ILE A 2 11.64 -9.48 5.00
C ILE A 2 10.95 -10.60 5.79
N ALA A 3 11.68 -11.66 6.16
CA ALA A 3 11.13 -12.76 6.95
C ALA A 3 10.66 -12.32 8.35
N GLU A 4 11.37 -11.39 8.99
CA GLU A 4 10.96 -10.80 10.28
C GLU A 4 9.70 -9.95 10.12
N ALA A 5 9.60 -9.14 9.06
CA ALA A 5 8.39 -8.39 8.76
C ALA A 5 7.17 -9.30 8.52
N VAL A 6 7.35 -10.38 7.77
CA VAL A 6 6.31 -11.40 7.55
C VAL A 6 5.91 -12.05 8.87
N HIS A 7 6.88 -12.39 9.73
CA HIS A 7 6.63 -12.98 11.04
C HIS A 7 5.83 -12.02 11.93
N GLU A 8 6.24 -10.76 12.03
CA GLU A 8 5.54 -9.72 12.78
C GLU A 8 4.09 -9.58 12.29
N ILE A 9 3.90 -9.45 10.98
CA ILE A 9 2.55 -9.27 10.40
C ILE A 9 1.65 -10.49 10.67
N ARG A 10 2.17 -11.71 10.50
CA ARG A 10 1.42 -12.95 10.80
C ARG A 10 1.11 -13.11 12.29
N GLY A 11 1.93 -12.54 13.17
CA GLY A 11 1.65 -12.50 14.60
C GLY A 11 0.48 -11.58 14.98
N ARG A 12 0.09 -10.65 14.09
CA ARG A 12 -0.99 -9.67 14.32
C ARG A 12 -2.30 -10.05 13.64
N SER A 13 -2.28 -10.91 12.62
CA SER A 13 -3.46 -11.25 11.83
C SER A 13 -3.31 -12.61 11.12
N ASP A 14 -4.41 -13.38 11.11
CA ASP A 14 -4.54 -14.62 10.34
C ASP A 14 -5.00 -14.40 8.89
N VAL A 15 -5.25 -13.15 8.49
CA VAL A 15 -5.67 -12.82 7.13
C VAL A 15 -4.56 -13.20 6.15
N GLN A 16 -4.91 -14.01 5.15
CA GLN A 16 -4.02 -14.38 4.04
C GLN A 16 -4.42 -13.57 2.80
N PRO A 17 -3.82 -12.38 2.58
CA PRO A 17 -4.25 -11.48 1.53
C PRO A 17 -3.92 -12.05 0.15
N ALA A 18 -4.92 -12.07 -0.74
CA ALA A 18 -4.73 -12.43 -2.13
C ALA A 18 -4.31 -11.22 -2.99
N VAL A 19 -4.81 -10.03 -2.59
CA VAL A 19 -4.59 -8.76 -3.28
C VAL A 19 -3.96 -7.75 -2.34
N GLY A 20 -2.92 -7.07 -2.82
CA GLY A 20 -2.33 -5.90 -2.17
C GLY A 20 -2.82 -4.62 -2.81
N VAL A 21 -3.09 -3.58 -2.04
CA VAL A 21 -3.49 -2.26 -2.52
C VAL A 21 -2.54 -1.22 -1.96
N VAL A 22 -1.97 -0.37 -2.81
CA VAL A 22 -1.19 0.79 -2.38
C VAL A 22 -2.02 2.05 -2.55
N LEU A 23 -2.37 2.68 -1.44
CA LEU A 23 -3.13 3.93 -1.42
C LEU A 23 -2.19 5.12 -1.58
N GLY A 24 -2.42 5.90 -2.64
CA GLY A 24 -1.81 7.21 -2.84
C GLY A 24 -2.47 8.30 -2.00
N SER A 25 -1.99 9.52 -2.18
CA SER A 25 -2.49 10.70 -1.47
C SER A 25 -3.99 10.89 -1.70
N GLY A 26 -4.73 11.15 -0.61
CA GLY A 26 -6.17 11.43 -0.67
C GLY A 26 -7.08 10.20 -0.73
N LEU A 27 -6.54 8.98 -0.77
CA LEU A 27 -7.31 7.74 -0.91
C LEU A 27 -7.38 6.91 0.38
N GLY A 28 -6.91 7.46 1.51
CA GLY A 28 -6.82 6.74 2.79
C GLY A 28 -8.16 6.21 3.31
N ALA A 29 -9.27 6.87 3.00
CA ALA A 29 -10.61 6.48 3.46
C ALA A 29 -11.03 5.06 3.03
N PHE A 30 -10.50 4.55 1.91
CA PHE A 30 -10.78 3.19 1.44
C PHE A 30 -10.42 2.13 2.49
N ALA A 31 -9.39 2.38 3.30
CA ALA A 31 -8.96 1.39 4.29
C ALA A 31 -9.96 1.20 5.45
N GLU A 32 -10.79 2.20 5.72
CA GLU A 32 -11.85 2.15 6.74
C GLU A 32 -13.06 1.31 6.30
N GLU A 33 -13.19 1.01 5.00
CA GLU A 33 -14.28 0.20 4.46
C GLU A 33 -14.04 -1.32 4.63
N LEU A 34 -12.85 -1.72 5.10
CA LEU A 34 -12.51 -3.12 5.28
C LEU A 34 -13.17 -3.70 6.53
N ALA A 35 -13.83 -4.85 6.36
CA ALA A 35 -14.33 -5.65 7.47
C ALA A 35 -13.19 -6.42 8.15
N ASP A 36 -13.37 -6.69 9.44
CA ASP A 36 -12.48 -7.50 10.28
C ASP A 36 -11.00 -7.12 10.16
N HIS A 37 -10.72 -5.81 10.10
CA HIS A 37 -9.39 -5.34 9.75
C HIS A 37 -8.48 -5.18 10.98
N VAL A 38 -7.19 -5.41 10.77
CA VAL A 38 -6.10 -5.10 11.70
C VAL A 38 -5.20 -4.06 11.05
N ALA A 39 -4.98 -2.95 11.75
CA ALA A 39 -4.06 -1.90 11.32
C ALA A 39 -2.73 -2.00 12.08
N ILE A 40 -1.62 -2.14 11.35
CA ILE A 40 -0.27 -2.26 11.87
C ILE A 40 0.54 -1.03 11.43
N PRO A 41 0.98 -0.16 12.34
CA PRO A 41 1.85 0.97 11.99
C PRO A 41 3.14 0.50 11.31
N TYR A 42 3.59 1.20 10.26
CA TYR A 42 4.83 0.86 9.56
C TYR A 42 6.05 0.83 10.49
N VAL A 43 6.07 1.70 11.49
CA VAL A 43 7.14 1.75 12.51
C VAL A 43 7.23 0.51 13.38
N GLU A 44 6.17 -0.29 13.46
CA GLU A 44 6.16 -1.57 14.18
C GLU A 44 6.60 -2.74 13.29
N ILE A 45 6.72 -2.54 11.97
CA ILE A 45 7.10 -3.60 11.03
C ILE A 45 8.61 -3.50 10.71
N PRO A 46 9.42 -4.52 11.03
CA PRO A 46 10.86 -4.49 10.80
C PRO A 46 11.26 -4.12 9.37
N GLY A 47 12.08 -3.08 9.24
CA GLY A 47 12.64 -2.62 7.97
C GLY A 47 11.68 -1.80 7.09
N TRP A 48 10.43 -1.59 7.50
CA TRP A 48 9.47 -0.80 6.74
C TRP A 48 9.80 0.70 6.85
N PRO A 49 9.90 1.44 5.73
CA PRO A 49 10.18 2.87 5.80
C PRO A 49 9.02 3.63 6.45
N GLY A 50 9.34 4.63 7.26
CA GLY A 50 8.36 5.59 7.74
C GLY A 50 7.71 6.34 6.57
N SER A 51 6.48 6.81 6.78
CA SER A 51 5.80 7.67 5.81
C SER A 51 5.83 9.11 6.32
N THR A 52 6.43 10.03 5.56
CA THR A 52 6.53 11.45 5.96
C THR A 52 5.68 12.37 5.08
N ALA A 53 5.22 11.89 3.92
CA ALA A 53 4.32 12.62 3.05
C ALA A 53 2.96 12.92 3.71
N VAL A 54 2.45 14.14 3.51
CA VAL A 54 1.15 14.58 4.02
C VAL A 54 0.02 13.71 3.45
N GLY A 55 -0.92 13.32 4.32
CA GLY A 55 -2.07 12.48 3.94
C GLY A 55 -1.77 10.98 3.85
N HIS A 56 -0.56 10.54 4.23
CA HIS A 56 -0.21 9.14 4.31
C HIS A 56 -0.26 8.67 5.77
N ALA A 57 -1.20 7.77 6.09
CA ALA A 57 -1.42 7.32 7.47
C ALA A 57 -0.26 6.48 8.04
N GLY A 58 0.54 5.85 7.18
CA GLY A 58 1.73 5.10 7.60
C GLY A 58 1.39 3.76 8.27
N LYS A 59 0.39 3.04 7.75
CA LYS A 59 -0.09 1.77 8.32
C LYS A 59 -0.34 0.73 7.24
N LEU A 60 -0.04 -0.52 7.55
CA LEU A 60 -0.48 -1.69 6.78
C LEU A 60 -1.78 -2.20 7.40
N ILE A 61 -2.80 -2.39 6.58
CA ILE A 61 -4.12 -2.81 7.05
C ILE A 61 -4.45 -4.13 6.38
N LEU A 62 -4.63 -5.19 7.17
CA LEU A 62 -5.09 -6.48 6.67
C LEU A 62 -6.56 -6.62 7.02
N GLY A 63 -7.41 -6.94 6.05
CA GLY A 63 -8.85 -7.08 6.29
C GLY A 63 -9.54 -7.74 5.10
N ARG A 64 -10.85 -7.57 5.01
CA ARG A 64 -11.65 -8.14 3.92
C ARG A 64 -12.48 -7.06 3.23
N LEU A 65 -12.41 -7.05 1.89
CA LEU A 65 -13.38 -6.34 1.06
C LEU A 65 -14.43 -7.36 0.62
N SER A 66 -15.62 -7.33 1.23
CA SER A 66 -16.57 -8.45 1.15
C SER A 66 -15.88 -9.77 1.55
N ASN A 67 -15.84 -10.77 0.67
CA ASN A 67 -15.18 -12.06 0.95
C ASN A 67 -13.70 -12.09 0.54
N LEU A 68 -13.17 -11.04 -0.09
CA LEU A 68 -11.80 -11.01 -0.61
C LEU A 68 -10.82 -10.54 0.48
N PRO A 69 -9.86 -11.37 0.94
CA PRO A 69 -8.82 -10.92 1.85
C PRO A 69 -7.83 -10.00 1.13
N VAL A 70 -7.61 -8.81 1.69
CA VAL A 70 -6.78 -7.76 1.11
C VAL A 70 -5.78 -7.22 2.12
N ALA A 71 -4.63 -6.78 1.62
CA ALA A 71 -3.66 -6.00 2.38
C ALA A 71 -3.55 -4.60 1.78
N VAL A 72 -3.84 -3.58 2.56
CA VAL A 72 -3.88 -2.18 2.13
C VAL A 72 -2.75 -1.41 2.79
N MET A 73 -1.86 -0.87 1.97
CA MET A 73 -0.82 0.08 2.38
C MET A 73 -1.45 1.48 2.39
N ALA A 74 -1.85 1.95 3.57
CA ALA A 74 -2.42 3.28 3.79
C ALA A 74 -1.31 4.33 3.79
N GLY A 75 -0.93 4.74 2.58
CA GLY A 75 0.25 5.56 2.31
C GLY A 75 1.44 4.73 1.86
N ARG A 76 2.41 5.40 1.26
CA ARG A 76 3.65 4.85 0.72
C ARG A 76 4.83 5.80 0.94
N ALA A 77 6.04 5.27 0.88
CA ALA A 77 7.26 6.05 0.80
C ALA A 77 7.56 6.46 -0.65
N HIS A 78 8.27 7.57 -0.83
CA HIS A 78 8.69 8.09 -2.11
C HIS A 78 10.20 8.32 -2.15
N LEU A 79 10.77 8.30 -3.35
CA LEU A 79 12.20 8.58 -3.55
C LEU A 79 12.58 10.00 -3.12
N TYR A 80 11.69 10.98 -3.32
CA TYR A 80 11.94 12.37 -2.93
C TYR A 80 12.03 12.57 -1.41
N GLU A 81 11.59 11.60 -0.60
CA GLU A 81 11.74 11.62 0.86
C GLU A 81 13.16 11.17 1.30
N GLY A 82 14.05 10.86 0.35
CA GLY A 82 15.43 10.44 0.60
C GLY A 82 15.61 8.92 0.73
N TYR A 83 14.56 8.14 0.51
CA TYR A 83 14.61 6.68 0.53
C TYR A 83 15.22 6.11 -0.75
N THR A 84 15.94 5.00 -0.61
CA THR A 84 16.41 4.21 -1.75
C THR A 84 15.25 3.48 -2.46
N PRO A 85 15.39 3.10 -3.74
CA PRO A 85 14.38 2.27 -4.42
C PRO A 85 14.06 0.96 -3.70
N ALA A 86 15.06 0.36 -3.03
CA ALA A 86 14.88 -0.86 -2.24
C ALA A 86 13.98 -0.64 -1.01
N GLN A 87 14.11 0.52 -0.35
CA GLN A 87 13.24 0.92 0.76
C GLN A 87 11.82 1.23 0.28
N VAL A 88 11.68 2.03 -0.79
CA VAL A 88 10.36 2.38 -1.37
C VAL A 88 9.58 1.14 -1.79
N THR A 89 10.25 0.13 -2.35
CA THR A 89 9.62 -1.11 -2.81
C THR A 89 9.52 -2.20 -1.73
N TYR A 90 9.98 -1.94 -0.49
CA TYR A 90 10.07 -2.94 0.56
C TYR A 90 8.71 -3.56 0.91
N GLY A 91 7.68 -2.73 1.11
CA GLY A 91 6.33 -3.21 1.44
C GLY A 91 5.77 -4.17 0.40
N VAL A 92 5.99 -3.90 -0.90
CA VAL A 92 5.54 -4.78 -2.00
C VAL A 92 6.22 -6.15 -1.91
N ARG A 93 7.51 -6.20 -1.58
CA ARG A 93 8.25 -7.47 -1.42
C ARG A 93 7.76 -8.26 -0.19
N VAL A 94 7.45 -7.57 0.91
CA VAL A 94 6.84 -8.18 2.10
C VAL A 94 5.46 -8.75 1.77
N LEU A 95 4.61 -8.02 1.04
CA LEU A 95 3.32 -8.52 0.58
C LEU A 95 3.46 -9.75 -0.33
N GLY A 96 4.42 -9.75 -1.25
CA GLY A 96 4.74 -10.93 -2.07
C GLY A 96 5.16 -12.14 -1.24
N ALA A 97 5.92 -11.94 -0.16
CA ALA A 97 6.31 -12.99 0.77
C ALA A 97 5.16 -13.45 1.68
N LEU A 98 4.16 -12.60 1.93
CA LEU A 98 2.91 -12.97 2.60
C LEU A 98 1.98 -13.81 1.72
N GLY A 99 2.22 -13.87 0.41
CA GLY A 99 1.46 -14.67 -0.55
C GLY A 99 0.62 -13.86 -1.53
N VAL A 100 0.68 -12.52 -1.48
CA VAL A 100 -0.05 -11.65 -2.43
C VAL A 100 0.44 -11.91 -3.85
N ARG A 101 -0.51 -12.09 -4.79
CA ARG A 101 -0.22 -12.35 -6.21
C ARG A 101 -0.73 -11.27 -7.15
N SER A 102 -1.59 -10.38 -6.67
CA SER A 102 -2.12 -9.25 -7.45
C SER A 102 -1.95 -7.96 -6.67
N MET A 103 -1.58 -6.89 -7.36
CA MET A 103 -1.38 -5.57 -6.76
C MET A 103 -2.25 -4.54 -7.48
N VAL A 104 -2.89 -3.67 -6.71
CA VAL A 104 -3.54 -2.46 -7.19
C VAL A 104 -2.74 -1.27 -6.71
N PHE A 105 -2.22 -0.47 -7.64
CA PHE A 105 -1.50 0.75 -7.32
C PHE A 105 -2.37 1.95 -7.62
N THR A 106 -2.48 2.86 -6.66
CA THR A 106 -3.17 4.13 -6.83
C THR A 106 -2.19 5.28 -6.61
N ASN A 107 -2.43 6.41 -7.27
CA ASN A 107 -1.68 7.64 -7.07
C ASN A 107 -2.55 8.85 -7.46
N ALA A 108 -2.11 10.03 -7.02
CA ALA A 108 -2.58 11.29 -7.58
C ALA A 108 -1.59 11.72 -8.69
N ALA A 109 -2.11 12.15 -9.82
CA ALA A 109 -1.32 12.58 -10.98
C ALA A 109 -1.90 13.84 -11.61
N GLY A 110 -1.03 14.63 -12.25
CA GLY A 110 -1.44 15.70 -13.17
C GLY A 110 -1.76 15.12 -14.54
N GLY A 111 -2.94 15.45 -15.09
CA GLY A 111 -3.32 15.06 -16.44
C GLY A 111 -2.64 15.93 -17.50
N ILE A 112 -1.86 15.32 -18.38
CA ILE A 112 -1.23 16.01 -19.53
C ILE A 112 -2.07 15.87 -20.82
N ASN A 113 -2.91 14.84 -20.91
CA ASN A 113 -3.87 14.70 -21.99
C ASN A 113 -5.01 15.70 -21.74
N LEU A 114 -5.24 16.59 -22.70
CA LEU A 114 -6.22 17.67 -22.61
C LEU A 114 -7.68 17.20 -22.48
N ALA A 115 -7.96 15.92 -22.76
CA ALA A 115 -9.26 15.31 -22.54
C ALA A 115 -9.50 14.87 -21.09
N LEU A 116 -8.47 14.89 -20.22
CA LEU A 116 -8.62 14.52 -18.82
C LEU A 116 -9.14 15.70 -18.00
N GLU A 117 -10.13 15.41 -17.17
CA GLU A 117 -10.71 16.39 -16.26
C GLU A 117 -10.27 16.15 -14.81
N ARG A 118 -10.30 17.22 -14.00
CA ARG A 118 -10.00 17.13 -12.58
C ARG A 118 -10.96 16.17 -11.89
N GLY A 119 -10.42 15.23 -11.11
CA GLY A 119 -11.21 14.20 -10.42
C GLY A 119 -11.52 12.97 -11.26
N GLY A 120 -11.13 12.96 -12.54
CA GLY A 120 -11.25 11.78 -13.39
C GLY A 120 -10.37 10.62 -12.91
N LEU A 121 -10.86 9.40 -13.09
CA LEU A 121 -10.08 8.18 -12.90
C LEU A 121 -9.43 7.78 -14.22
N ALA A 122 -8.11 7.59 -14.19
CA ALA A 122 -7.34 7.12 -15.34
C ALA A 122 -6.78 5.72 -15.05
N LEU A 123 -7.06 4.76 -15.93
CA LEU A 123 -6.43 3.46 -15.87
C LEU A 123 -5.01 3.55 -16.44
N ILE A 124 -4.04 3.08 -15.67
CA ILE A 124 -2.65 2.98 -16.14
C ILE A 124 -2.53 1.72 -16.98
N SER A 125 -2.40 1.88 -18.29
CA SER A 125 -2.15 0.78 -19.23
C SER A 125 -0.67 0.56 -19.53
N ASP A 126 0.16 1.57 -19.32
CA ASP A 126 1.62 1.54 -19.51
C ASP A 126 2.30 2.66 -18.69
N HIS A 127 3.63 2.63 -18.57
CA HIS A 127 4.41 3.67 -17.90
C HIS A 127 5.78 3.93 -18.56
N ILE A 128 6.31 5.14 -18.35
CA ILE A 128 7.69 5.49 -18.65
C ILE A 128 8.38 5.74 -17.31
N ASN A 129 9.53 5.10 -17.09
CA ASN A 129 10.35 5.27 -15.88
C ASN A 129 11.48 6.28 -16.13
#